data_AF-A0AA47M4V2-F1
#
_entry.id   AF-A0AA47M4V2-F1
#
_cell.length_a   1.000
_cell.length_b   1.000
_cell.length_c   1.000
_cell.angle_alpha   90.00
_cell.angle_beta   90.00
_cell.angle_gamma   90.00
#
_symmetry.space_group_name_H-M   'P 1'
#
loop_
_entity.id
_entity.type
_entity.pdbx_description
1 polymer ?
#
loop_
_entity_poly.entity_id
_entity_poly.type
_entity_poly.pdbx_seq_one_letter_code
_entity_poly.pdbx_strand_id
1 'polypeptide(L)'
;MPLVKRNIEPRHLCQGALPKGVGGELEYVTNNSLSAIIRQLSSLSKHAEDVFGELFDEANTFYVRANSLQDRVDRLAVKVTQLDSSVEEVSLQDINMRKAFRSSTHQDQQVVSKSTTPPAVGNLYTASEPPPPLGSLTAYREDQVDAMKFYTDPSYFFDLWKEKMLQDTEEKRKERRRLREQKRFVDSTLQRESKKVRKARNRRQEWNMMAFDKELRPDHRHPHSLRRGASSEGSLSPDGRHVFSIL
;
A
#
# COMPACT_ATOMS: atom_id res chain seq x y z
N MET A 1 18.46 -12.08 2.75
CA MET A 1 19.63 -12.72 2.09
C MET A 1 19.47 -12.55 0.59
N PRO A 2 20.48 -12.07 -0.16
CA PRO A 2 20.44 -12.15 -1.61
C PRO A 2 20.69 -13.60 -2.03
N LEU A 3 19.65 -14.29 -2.48
CA LEU A 3 19.82 -15.56 -3.18
C LEU A 3 20.55 -15.24 -4.48
N VAL A 4 21.72 -15.85 -4.70
CA VAL A 4 22.45 -15.75 -5.96
C VAL A 4 21.55 -16.38 -7.03
N LYS A 5 20.84 -15.54 -7.79
CA LYS A 5 19.81 -16.01 -8.73
C LYS A 5 20.36 -16.93 -9.80
N ARG A 6 21.63 -16.79 -10.18
CA ARG A 6 22.20 -17.40 -11.38
C ARG A 6 23.65 -17.82 -11.15
N ASN A 7 23.87 -19.09 -10.83
CA ASN A 7 25.20 -19.69 -10.73
C ASN A 7 25.61 -20.28 -12.08
N ILE A 8 26.82 -19.97 -12.54
CA ILE A 8 27.40 -20.56 -13.75
C ILE A 8 28.05 -21.88 -13.38
N GLU A 9 27.69 -22.94 -14.10
CA GLU A 9 28.24 -24.28 -13.89
C GLU A 9 29.06 -24.75 -15.10
N PRO A 10 30.19 -25.45 -14.90
CA PRO A 10 30.84 -25.80 -13.63
C PRO A 10 31.57 -24.59 -12.98
N ARG A 11 31.60 -24.49 -11.65
CA ARG A 11 32.27 -23.37 -10.96
C ARG A 11 33.80 -23.46 -11.00
N HIS A 12 34.34 -24.67 -11.01
CA HIS A 12 35.78 -24.93 -11.05
C HIS A 12 36.13 -25.62 -12.38
N LEU A 13 37.15 -25.10 -13.06
CA LEU A 13 37.54 -25.55 -14.39
C LEU A 13 38.62 -26.66 -14.38
N CYS A 14 39.45 -26.68 -13.34
CA CYS A 14 40.65 -27.54 -13.30
C CYS A 14 40.78 -28.29 -11.97
N GLN A 15 39.71 -28.41 -11.18
CA GLN A 15 39.75 -29.15 -9.91
C GLN A 15 39.41 -30.62 -10.16
N GLY A 16 40.40 -31.49 -9.99
CA GLY A 16 40.23 -32.93 -10.05
C GLY A 16 41.58 -33.65 -10.06
N ALA A 17 41.64 -34.82 -9.43
CA ALA A 17 42.82 -35.68 -9.55
C ALA A 17 42.86 -36.30 -10.95
N LEU A 18 44.06 -36.37 -11.53
CA LEU A 18 44.27 -37.03 -12.82
C LEU A 18 44.13 -38.54 -12.68
N PRO A 19 43.53 -39.23 -13.67
CA PRO A 19 43.54 -40.70 -13.70
C PRO A 19 44.98 -41.22 -13.75
N LYS A 20 45.28 -42.27 -12.96
CA LYS A 20 46.63 -42.85 -12.92
C LYS A 20 46.97 -43.50 -14.28
N GLY A 21 48.18 -43.25 -14.78
CA GLY A 21 48.70 -43.88 -16.00
C GLY A 21 48.34 -43.17 -17.31
N VAL A 22 47.81 -41.95 -17.26
CA VAL A 22 47.55 -41.12 -18.45
C VAL A 22 48.86 -40.52 -18.96
N GLY A 23 49.23 -40.81 -20.21
CA GLY A 23 50.29 -40.08 -20.90
C GLY A 23 49.81 -38.68 -21.29
N GLY A 24 50.70 -37.68 -21.27
CA GLY A 24 50.36 -36.31 -21.67
C GLY A 24 49.42 -35.60 -20.69
N GLU A 25 49.73 -35.63 -19.39
CA GLU A 25 48.91 -35.03 -18.32
C GLU A 25 48.49 -33.57 -18.60
N LEU A 26 49.39 -32.75 -19.15
CA LEU A 26 49.09 -31.37 -19.51
C LEU A 26 48.04 -31.25 -20.61
N GLU A 27 48.10 -32.11 -21.63
CA GLU A 27 47.11 -32.16 -22.71
C GLU A 27 45.74 -32.60 -22.16
N TYR A 28 45.72 -33.57 -21.24
CA TYR A 28 44.49 -33.99 -20.58
C TYR A 28 43.87 -32.87 -19.74
N VAL A 29 44.66 -32.18 -18.90
CA VAL A 29 44.18 -31.06 -18.09
C VAL A 29 43.65 -29.96 -19.01
N THR A 30 44.39 -29.55 -20.04
CA THR A 30 43.98 -28.48 -20.95
C THR A 30 42.69 -28.82 -21.69
N ASN A 31 42.52 -30.06 -22.18
CA ASN A 31 41.29 -30.49 -22.84
C ASN A 31 40.09 -30.53 -21.87
N ASN A 32 40.29 -30.99 -20.63
CA ASN A 32 39.27 -30.96 -19.59
C ASN A 32 38.87 -29.52 -19.24
N SER A 33 39.85 -28.62 -19.08
CA SER A 33 39.61 -27.19 -18.85
C SER A 33 38.83 -26.56 -20.00
N LEU A 34 39.19 -26.84 -21.25
CA LEU A 34 38.45 -26.34 -22.43
C LEU A 34 37.01 -26.86 -22.44
N SER A 35 36.82 -28.16 -22.17
CA SER A 35 35.49 -28.77 -22.06
C SER A 35 34.64 -28.12 -20.95
N ALA A 36 35.27 -27.83 -19.80
CA ALA A 36 34.61 -27.15 -18.69
C ALA A 36 34.26 -25.68 -19.02
N ILE A 37 35.13 -24.97 -19.76
CA ILE A 37 34.85 -23.62 -20.27
C ILE A 37 33.66 -23.63 -21.24
N ILE A 38 33.59 -24.60 -22.16
CA ILE A 38 32.45 -24.74 -23.08
C ILE A 38 31.14 -24.93 -22.30
N ARG A 39 31.16 -25.75 -21.24
CA ARG A 39 29.99 -25.94 -20.36
C ARG A 39 29.62 -24.65 -19.62
N GLN A 40 30.60 -23.90 -19.11
CA GLN A 40 30.35 -22.59 -18.49
C GLN A 40 29.70 -21.61 -19.47
N LEU A 41 30.18 -21.53 -20.71
CA LEU A 41 29.61 -20.67 -21.75
C LEU A 41 28.18 -21.09 -22.11
N SER A 42 27.90 -22.40 -22.15
CA SER A 42 26.53 -22.91 -22.32
C SER A 42 25.61 -22.50 -21.16
N SER A 43 26.08 -22.66 -19.91
CA SER A 43 25.35 -22.22 -18.71
C SER A 43 25.10 -20.70 -18.73
N LEU A 44 26.11 -19.91 -19.11
CA LEU A 44 25.99 -18.45 -19.26
C LEU A 44 24.97 -18.07 -20.35
N SER A 45 24.97 -18.76 -21.49
CA SER A 45 24.04 -18.50 -22.58
C SER A 45 22.59 -18.75 -22.16
N LYS A 46 22.35 -19.83 -21.40
CA LYS A 46 21.03 -20.10 -20.81
C LYS A 46 20.61 -18.98 -19.84
N HIS A 47 21.51 -18.51 -18.98
CA HIS A 47 21.20 -17.40 -18.07
C HIS A 47 20.89 -16.10 -18.80
N ALA A 48 21.58 -15.83 -19.91
CA ALA A 48 21.31 -14.68 -20.75
C ALA A 48 19.93 -14.79 -21.41
N GLU A 49 19.58 -15.96 -21.95
CA GLU A 49 18.25 -16.24 -22.49
C GLU A 49 17.15 -15.98 -21.45
N ASP A 50 17.31 -16.49 -20.23
CA ASP A 50 16.33 -16.27 -19.15
C ASP A 50 16.14 -14.77 -18.85
N VAL A 51 17.23 -13.99 -18.79
CA VAL A 51 17.18 -12.54 -18.52
C VAL A 51 16.49 -11.80 -19.67
N PHE A 52 16.86 -12.10 -20.91
CA PHE A 52 16.26 -11.44 -22.06
C PHE A 52 14.80 -11.87 -22.28
N GLY A 53 14.45 -13.10 -21.94
CA GLY A 53 13.06 -13.58 -21.93
C GLY A 53 12.20 -12.83 -20.93
N GLU A 54 12.65 -12.72 -19.67
CA GLU A 54 11.95 -11.95 -18.62
C GLU A 54 11.72 -10.48 -19.05
N LEU A 55 12.75 -9.83 -19.62
CA LEU A 55 12.66 -8.45 -20.11
C LEU A 55 11.72 -8.34 -21.32
N PHE A 56 11.76 -9.31 -22.23
CA PHE A 56 10.91 -9.33 -23.41
C PHE A 56 9.44 -9.45 -23.03
N ASP A 57 9.09 -10.35 -22.09
CA ASP A 57 7.72 -10.55 -21.65
C ASP A 57 7.14 -9.29 -20.98
N GLU A 58 7.95 -8.61 -20.16
CA GLU A 58 7.55 -7.35 -19.53
C GLU A 58 7.40 -6.22 -20.56
N ALA A 59 8.34 -6.11 -21.50
CA ALA A 59 8.27 -5.14 -22.59
C ALA A 59 7.07 -5.39 -23.51
N ASN A 60 6.74 -6.65 -23.80
CA ASN A 60 5.59 -7.02 -24.59
C ASN A 60 4.27 -6.70 -23.87
N THR A 61 4.21 -6.96 -22.56
CA THR A 61 3.08 -6.57 -21.71
C THR A 61 2.89 -5.05 -21.73
N PHE A 62 3.98 -4.28 -21.64
CA PHE A 62 3.94 -2.83 -21.77
C PHE A 62 3.47 -2.39 -23.16
N TYR A 63 4.00 -2.99 -24.23
CA TYR A 63 3.65 -2.69 -25.62
C TYR A 63 2.15 -2.86 -25.89
N VAL A 64 1.55 -3.99 -25.47
CA VAL A 64 0.11 -4.24 -25.63
C VAL A 64 -0.72 -3.18 -24.90
N ARG A 65 -0.32 -2.81 -23.67
CA ARG A 65 -0.99 -1.76 -22.89
C ARG A 65 -0.86 -0.39 -23.54
N ALA A 66 0.31 -0.05 -24.07
CA ALA A 66 0.59 1.21 -24.74
C ALA A 66 -0.28 1.37 -26.00
N ASN A 67 -0.38 0.32 -26.83
CA ASN A 67 -1.24 0.33 -28.02
C ASN A 67 -2.72 0.49 -27.65
N SER A 68 -3.20 -0.27 -26.66
CA SER A 68 -4.58 -0.14 -26.18
C SER A 68 -4.87 1.27 -25.65
N LEU A 69 -3.91 1.90 -24.98
CA LEU A 69 -4.02 3.27 -24.51
C LEU A 69 -4.00 4.27 -25.68
N GLN A 70 -3.13 4.09 -26.66
CA GLN A 70 -3.03 4.94 -27.84
C GLN A 70 -4.36 4.99 -28.59
N ASP A 71 -4.94 3.83 -28.90
CA ASP A 71 -6.25 3.74 -29.55
C ASP A 71 -7.35 4.49 -28.77
N ARG A 72 -7.29 4.45 -27.43
CA ARG A 72 -8.24 5.16 -26.57
C ARG A 72 -8.00 6.67 -26.60
N VAL A 73 -6.74 7.10 -26.64
CA VAL A 73 -6.37 8.52 -26.77
C VAL A 73 -6.84 9.07 -28.10
N ASP A 74 -6.63 8.36 -29.21
CA ASP A 74 -7.04 8.80 -30.54
C ASP A 74 -8.56 8.97 -30.64
N ARG A 75 -9.32 7.98 -30.15
CA ARG A 75 -10.79 8.07 -30.07
C ARG A 75 -11.26 9.19 -29.16
N LEU A 76 -10.57 9.43 -28.05
CA LEU A 76 -10.91 10.52 -27.13
C LEU A 76 -10.62 11.88 -27.76
N ALA A 77 -9.51 12.03 -28.48
CA ALA A 77 -9.13 13.26 -29.17
C ALA A 77 -10.23 13.69 -30.15
N VAL A 78 -10.72 12.76 -30.99
CA VAL A 78 -11.84 13.02 -31.91
C VAL A 78 -13.08 13.50 -31.14
N LYS A 79 -13.46 12.79 -30.07
CA LYS A 79 -14.63 13.17 -29.26
C LYS A 79 -14.48 14.56 -28.65
N VAL A 80 -13.31 14.88 -28.10
CA VAL A 80 -13.05 16.20 -27.49
C VAL A 80 -13.11 17.31 -28.53
N THR A 81 -12.59 17.08 -29.74
CA THR A 81 -12.65 18.09 -30.82
C THR A 81 -14.06 18.32 -31.37
N GLN A 82 -14.96 17.34 -31.22
CA GLN A 82 -16.35 17.43 -31.67
C GLN A 82 -17.31 17.97 -30.60
N LEU A 83 -16.83 18.23 -29.37
CA LEU A 83 -17.65 18.80 -28.30
C LEU A 83 -17.98 20.26 -28.63
N ASP A 84 -19.26 20.60 -28.57
CA ASP A 84 -19.76 21.96 -28.70
C ASP A 84 -20.37 22.40 -27.37
N SER A 85 -19.64 23.25 -26.63
CA SER A 85 -20.08 23.74 -25.32
C SER A 85 -21.27 24.71 -25.40
N SER A 86 -21.66 25.16 -26.59
CA SER A 86 -22.86 25.99 -26.76
C SER A 86 -24.16 25.18 -26.79
N VAL A 87 -24.06 23.87 -27.06
CA VAL A 87 -25.20 22.94 -27.16
C VAL A 87 -25.28 22.00 -25.95
N GLU A 88 -24.19 21.80 -25.21
CA GLU A 88 -24.13 20.86 -24.08
C GLU A 88 -24.83 21.42 -22.82
N GLU A 89 -26.02 20.90 -22.51
CA GLU A 89 -26.78 21.26 -21.31
C GLU A 89 -26.36 20.46 -20.06
N VAL A 90 -26.24 21.14 -18.92
CA VAL A 90 -25.90 20.51 -17.63
C VAL A 90 -27.17 19.99 -16.94
N SER A 91 -27.30 18.67 -16.82
CA SER A 91 -28.45 18.03 -16.16
C SER A 91 -28.22 17.80 -14.66
N LEU A 92 -29.07 18.38 -13.81
CA LEU A 92 -29.09 18.09 -12.37
C LEU A 92 -29.59 16.67 -12.05
N GLN A 93 -30.26 16.01 -13.00
CA GLN A 93 -30.73 14.63 -12.82
C GLN A 93 -29.55 13.65 -12.68
N ASP A 94 -28.41 13.95 -13.32
CA ASP A 94 -27.21 13.12 -13.27
C ASP A 94 -26.63 13.02 -11.86
N ILE A 95 -26.83 14.04 -11.01
CA ILE A 95 -26.35 14.05 -9.62
C ILE A 95 -27.00 12.94 -8.80
N ASN A 96 -28.29 12.68 -9.02
CA ASN A 96 -29.05 11.68 -8.24
C ASN A 96 -29.17 10.33 -8.97
N MET A 97 -29.14 10.32 -10.31
CA MET A 97 -29.44 9.14 -11.12
C MET A 97 -28.19 8.44 -11.67
N ARG A 98 -27.03 9.10 -11.71
CA ARG A 98 -25.76 8.47 -12.14
C ARG A 98 -24.83 8.24 -10.96
N LYS A 99 -24.12 7.12 -11.00
CA LYS A 99 -23.03 6.87 -10.06
C LYS A 99 -21.86 7.80 -10.37
N ALA A 100 -21.28 8.38 -9.32
CA ALA A 100 -20.07 9.19 -9.46
C ALA A 100 -18.91 8.36 -10.05
N PHE A 101 -18.05 9.01 -10.80
CA PHE A 101 -16.81 8.41 -11.30
C PHE A 101 -15.97 7.86 -10.13
N ARG A 102 -15.33 6.72 -10.37
CA ARG A 102 -14.38 6.08 -9.46
C ARG A 102 -13.16 5.65 -10.25
N SER A 103 -11.99 6.07 -9.76
CA SER A 103 -10.71 5.57 -10.25
C SER A 103 -10.44 4.16 -9.74
N SER A 104 -9.51 3.45 -10.37
CA SER A 104 -8.99 2.19 -9.83
C SER A 104 -8.34 2.44 -8.46
N THR A 105 -8.62 1.54 -7.51
CA THR A 105 -8.03 1.53 -6.16
C THR A 105 -7.30 0.22 -5.88
N HIS A 106 -6.83 -0.45 -6.94
CA HIS A 106 -6.11 -1.70 -6.82
C HIS A 106 -4.82 -1.53 -6.00
N GLN A 107 -4.54 -2.50 -5.13
CA GLN A 107 -3.35 -2.53 -4.29
C GLN A 107 -2.74 -3.92 -4.36
N ASP A 108 -1.47 -3.99 -4.75
CA ASP A 108 -0.74 -5.25 -4.80
C ASP A 108 -0.43 -5.71 -3.38
N GLN A 109 -0.77 -6.96 -3.08
CA GLN A 109 -0.56 -7.60 -1.79
C GLN A 109 0.00 -9.01 -2.01
N GLN A 110 0.57 -9.61 -0.97
CA GLN A 110 1.18 -10.96 -1.06
C GLN A 110 2.26 -11.06 -2.16
N VAL A 111 3.07 -10.02 -2.30
CA VAL A 111 4.10 -9.90 -3.36
C VAL A 111 5.17 -11.00 -3.31
N VAL A 112 5.32 -11.67 -2.16
CA VAL A 112 6.17 -12.85 -2.00
C VAL A 112 5.26 -14.06 -1.83
N SER A 113 4.94 -14.72 -2.95
CA SER A 113 4.13 -15.93 -2.99
C SER A 113 4.75 -16.96 -3.92
N LYS A 114 4.24 -18.20 -3.91
CA LYS A 114 4.76 -19.25 -4.80
C LYS A 114 4.61 -18.89 -6.28
N SER A 115 3.57 -18.15 -6.66
CA SER A 115 3.34 -17.73 -8.05
C SER A 115 4.26 -16.58 -8.49
N THR A 116 4.75 -15.76 -7.55
CA THR A 116 5.72 -14.69 -7.84
C THR A 116 7.18 -15.14 -7.72
N THR A 117 7.41 -16.44 -7.49
CA THR A 117 8.75 -17.00 -7.37
C THR A 117 9.45 -16.98 -8.74
N PRO A 118 10.62 -16.33 -8.87
CA PRO A 118 11.34 -16.29 -10.13
C PRO A 118 11.71 -17.72 -10.59
N PRO A 119 11.67 -18.02 -11.90
CA PRO A 119 11.98 -19.36 -12.42
C PRO A 119 13.32 -19.90 -11.93
N ALA A 120 14.35 -19.06 -11.86
CA ALA A 120 15.66 -19.45 -11.36
C ALA A 120 15.65 -19.92 -9.88
N VAL A 121 14.85 -19.27 -9.03
CA VAL A 121 14.66 -19.69 -7.63
C VAL A 121 13.81 -20.95 -7.56
N GLY A 122 12.81 -21.09 -8.43
CA GLY A 122 12.00 -22.31 -8.56
C GLY A 122 12.86 -23.53 -8.90
N ASN A 123 13.80 -23.40 -9.84
CA ASN A 123 14.71 -24.47 -10.21
C ASN A 123 15.61 -24.90 -9.03
N LEU A 124 16.14 -23.95 -8.26
CA LEU A 124 16.91 -24.24 -7.05
C LEU A 124 16.06 -24.94 -5.98
N TYR A 125 14.82 -24.50 -5.81
CA TYR A 125 13.87 -25.13 -4.89
C TYR A 125 13.57 -26.58 -5.29
N THR A 126 13.33 -26.85 -6.57
CA THR A 126 13.08 -28.22 -7.07
C THR A 126 14.31 -29.13 -6.98
N ALA A 127 15.52 -28.57 -7.10
CA ALA A 127 16.76 -29.34 -6.92
C ALA A 127 17.09 -29.61 -5.44
N SER A 128 16.42 -28.95 -4.49
CA SER A 128 16.64 -29.13 -3.06
C SER A 128 15.97 -30.40 -2.54
N GLU A 129 16.44 -30.91 -1.40
CA GLU A 129 15.86 -32.09 -0.77
C GLU A 129 14.41 -31.83 -0.34
N PRO A 130 13.44 -32.67 -0.78
CA PRO A 130 12.06 -32.52 -0.36
C PRO A 130 11.86 -32.97 1.09
N PRO A 131 10.87 -32.41 1.81
CA PRO A 131 10.58 -32.85 3.17
C PRO A 131 10.10 -34.32 3.20
N PRO A 132 10.24 -35.02 4.34
CA PRO A 132 9.71 -36.37 4.49
C PRO A 132 8.21 -36.41 4.17
N PRO A 133 7.70 -37.48 3.51
CA PRO A 133 6.32 -37.56 3.03
C PRO A 133 5.32 -37.90 4.16
N LEU A 134 5.30 -37.09 5.21
CA LEU A 134 4.45 -37.29 6.39
C LEU A 134 2.97 -37.08 6.08
N GLY A 135 2.62 -36.40 4.98
CA GLY A 135 1.22 -36.22 4.57
C GLY A 135 0.47 -37.53 4.33
N SER A 136 1.18 -38.63 4.05
CA SER A 136 0.58 -39.98 3.97
C SER A 136 0.06 -40.49 5.32
N LEU A 137 0.63 -40.00 6.43
CA LEU A 137 0.24 -40.38 7.79
C LEU A 137 -0.97 -39.60 8.31
N THR A 138 -1.41 -38.55 7.61
CA THR A 138 -2.56 -37.72 8.00
C THR A 138 -3.83 -38.56 8.17
N ALA A 139 -4.01 -39.61 7.36
CA ALA A 139 -5.18 -40.49 7.44
C ALA A 139 -5.31 -41.27 8.75
N TYR A 140 -4.20 -41.42 9.50
CA TYR A 140 -4.17 -42.16 10.77
C TYR A 140 -4.27 -41.25 11.99
N ARG A 141 -4.45 -39.94 11.79
CA ARG A 141 -4.53 -38.98 12.88
C ARG A 141 -5.96 -38.79 13.37
N GLU A 142 -6.11 -38.71 14.69
CA GLU A 142 -7.42 -38.47 15.34
C GLU A 142 -7.88 -37.01 15.22
N ASP A 143 -6.94 -36.06 15.18
CA ASP A 143 -7.22 -34.62 15.20
C ASP A 143 -7.53 -34.00 13.83
N GLN A 144 -7.51 -34.79 12.75
CA GLN A 144 -7.73 -34.34 11.37
C GLN A 144 -6.79 -33.22 10.91
N VAL A 145 -5.68 -33.01 11.62
CA VAL A 145 -4.67 -32.02 11.25
C VAL A 145 -3.70 -32.66 10.26
N ASP A 146 -3.34 -31.92 9.21
CA ASP A 146 -2.30 -32.37 8.28
C ASP A 146 -0.99 -32.65 9.03
N ALA A 147 -0.53 -33.90 8.96
CA ALA A 147 0.70 -34.36 9.61
C ALA A 147 1.92 -33.52 9.16
N MET A 148 1.91 -33.01 7.93
CA MET A 148 2.99 -32.14 7.43
C MET A 148 3.15 -30.87 8.25
N LYS A 149 2.07 -30.31 8.81
CA LYS A 149 2.12 -29.06 9.59
C LYS A 149 2.94 -29.18 10.88
N PHE A 150 3.09 -30.40 11.41
CA PHE A 150 3.94 -30.65 12.58
C PHE A 150 5.44 -30.64 12.23
N TYR A 151 5.77 -30.81 10.94
CA TYR A 151 7.14 -30.71 10.44
C TYR A 151 7.43 -29.32 9.87
N THR A 152 6.54 -28.82 9.01
CA THR A 152 6.64 -27.50 8.38
C THR A 152 5.26 -26.90 8.15
N ASP A 153 5.04 -25.69 8.66
CA ASP A 153 3.81 -24.94 8.46
C ASP A 153 4.13 -23.51 7.96
N PRO A 154 4.00 -23.25 6.65
CA PRO A 154 4.22 -21.91 6.10
C PRO A 154 3.20 -20.85 6.56
N SER A 155 1.99 -21.24 7.02
CA SER A 155 0.98 -20.26 7.47
C SER A 155 1.15 -19.84 8.93
N TYR A 156 1.94 -20.60 9.70
CA TYR A 156 2.15 -20.39 11.14
C TYR A 156 2.40 -18.92 11.53
N PHE A 157 3.33 -18.24 10.84
CA PHE A 157 3.67 -16.85 11.16
C PHE A 157 2.49 -15.90 10.95
N PHE A 158 1.74 -16.09 9.87
CA PHE A 158 0.58 -15.25 9.56
C PHE A 158 -0.56 -15.52 10.54
N ASP A 159 -0.82 -16.78 10.86
CA ASP A 159 -1.88 -17.17 11.78
C ASP A 159 -1.62 -16.63 13.19
N LEU A 160 -0.40 -16.76 13.69
CA LEU A 160 0.02 -16.21 14.98
C LEU A 160 -0.06 -14.67 15.00
N TRP A 161 0.40 -14.01 13.94
CA TRP A 161 0.30 -12.56 13.82
C TRP A 161 -1.16 -12.09 13.81
N LYS A 162 -2.01 -12.74 13.03
CA LYS A 162 -3.44 -12.42 12.92
C LYS A 162 -4.14 -12.57 14.28
N GLU A 163 -3.87 -13.66 14.99
CA GLU A 163 -4.40 -13.89 16.33
C GLU A 163 -4.00 -12.75 17.27
N LYS A 164 -2.70 -12.42 17.31
CA LYS A 164 -2.19 -11.32 18.13
C LYS A 164 -2.87 -9.98 17.80
N MET A 165 -3.02 -9.66 16.52
CA MET A 165 -3.63 -8.39 16.11
C MET A 165 -5.11 -8.28 16.53
N LEU A 166 -5.85 -9.39 16.49
CA LEU A 166 -7.23 -9.44 16.97
C LEU A 166 -7.30 -9.28 18.50
N GLN A 167 -6.41 -9.94 19.23
CA GLN A 167 -6.31 -9.80 20.69
C GLN A 167 -5.98 -8.35 21.08
N ASP A 168 -4.94 -7.76 20.48
CA ASP A 168 -4.52 -6.38 20.73
C ASP A 168 -5.66 -5.38 20.40
N THR A 169 -6.44 -5.64 19.33
CA THR A 169 -7.61 -4.82 18.96
C THR A 169 -8.72 -4.88 20.00
N GLU A 170 -9.05 -6.07 20.49
CA GLU A 170 -10.09 -6.24 21.50
C GLU A 170 -9.66 -5.67 22.86
N GLU A 171 -8.40 -5.84 23.24
CA GLU A 171 -7.84 -5.22 24.44
C GLU A 171 -7.92 -3.69 24.36
N LYS A 172 -7.50 -3.10 23.22
CA LYS A 172 -7.59 -1.64 23.01
C LYS A 172 -9.04 -1.15 23.07
N ARG A 173 -10.00 -1.93 22.57
CA ARG A 173 -11.43 -1.62 22.64
C ARG A 173 -11.94 -1.66 24.09
N LYS A 174 -11.57 -2.68 24.87
CA LYS A 174 -11.95 -2.82 26.29
C LYS A 174 -11.35 -1.72 27.15
N GLU A 175 -10.09 -1.38 26.94
CA GLU A 175 -9.41 -0.31 27.66
C GLU A 175 -10.07 1.06 27.41
N ARG A 176 -10.42 1.37 26.14
CA ARG A 176 -11.19 2.57 25.82
C ARG A 176 -12.57 2.61 26.49
N ARG A 177 -13.20 1.46 26.72
CA ARG A 177 -14.48 1.38 27.45
C ARG A 177 -14.27 1.66 28.94
N ARG A 178 -13.26 1.05 29.57
CA ARG A 178 -12.90 1.27 30.98
C ARG A 178 -12.57 2.73 31.27
N LEU A 179 -11.75 3.38 30.43
CA LEU A 179 -11.43 4.81 30.56
C LEU A 179 -12.68 5.70 30.45
N ARG A 180 -13.63 5.36 29.56
CA ARG A 180 -14.91 6.09 29.45
C ARG A 180 -15.79 5.92 30.68
N GLU A 181 -15.82 4.71 31.24
CA GLU A 181 -16.58 4.41 32.47
C GLU A 181 -15.95 5.07 33.69
N GLN A 182 -14.62 5.04 33.83
CA GLN A 182 -13.89 5.74 34.88
C GLN A 182 -14.10 7.26 34.79
N LYS A 183 -14.03 7.84 33.58
CA LYS A 183 -14.33 9.26 33.37
C LYS A 183 -15.77 9.61 33.76
N ARG A 184 -16.75 8.76 33.40
CA ARG A 184 -18.16 8.96 33.80
C ARG A 184 -18.36 8.83 35.31
N PHE A 185 -17.66 7.91 35.96
CA PHE A 185 -17.70 7.77 37.40
C PHE A 185 -17.14 9.03 38.08
N VAL A 186 -15.96 9.50 37.68
CA VAL A 186 -15.35 10.75 38.19
C VAL A 186 -16.26 11.97 37.94
N ASP A 187 -16.83 12.10 36.74
CA ASP A 187 -17.82 13.15 36.41
C ASP A 187 -19.14 13.02 37.19
N SER A 188 -19.43 11.86 37.80
CA SER A 188 -20.63 11.64 38.63
C SER A 188 -20.36 11.84 40.12
N THR A 189 -19.14 11.61 40.59
CA THR A 189 -18.71 11.83 41.98
C THR A 189 -18.42 13.30 42.26
N LEU A 190 -17.90 14.03 41.26
CA LEU A 190 -17.95 15.49 41.24
C LEU A 190 -19.41 15.87 40.94
N GLN A 191 -20.10 16.45 41.92
CA GLN A 191 -21.50 16.85 41.82
C GLN A 191 -21.83 17.44 40.44
N ARG A 192 -22.99 17.06 39.89
CA ARG A 192 -23.65 17.77 38.79
C ARG A 192 -23.83 19.24 39.18
N GLU A 193 -22.80 20.06 39.02
CA GLU A 193 -23.05 21.44 38.62
C GLU A 193 -23.77 21.31 37.29
N SER A 194 -25.09 21.52 37.34
CA SER A 194 -25.95 21.58 36.17
C SER A 194 -25.26 22.43 35.10
N LYS A 195 -24.60 21.76 34.14
CA LYS A 195 -24.05 22.43 32.96
C LYS A 195 -25.28 22.98 32.25
N LYS A 196 -25.58 24.24 32.53
CA LYS A 196 -26.63 25.01 31.85
C LYS A 196 -26.36 24.82 30.37
N VAL A 197 -27.23 24.06 29.71
CA VAL A 197 -27.18 23.90 28.26
C VAL A 197 -27.17 25.31 27.70
N ARG A 198 -26.08 25.70 27.02
CA ARG A 198 -26.06 26.98 26.31
C ARG A 198 -27.24 26.93 25.35
N LYS A 199 -28.24 27.80 25.56
CA LYS A 199 -29.35 27.95 24.60
C LYS A 199 -28.71 28.18 23.24
N ALA A 200 -29.03 27.33 22.26
CA ALA A 200 -28.57 27.52 20.90
C ALA A 200 -28.96 28.94 20.47
N ARG A 201 -27.97 29.74 20.07
CA ARG A 201 -28.22 31.13 19.62
C ARG A 201 -29.16 31.06 18.42
N ASN A 202 -30.39 31.53 18.61
CA ASN A 202 -31.41 31.54 17.58
C ASN A 202 -31.07 32.62 16.55
N ARG A 203 -30.42 32.23 15.43
CA ARG A 203 -30.08 33.14 14.33
C ARG A 203 -31.26 33.48 13.42
N ARG A 204 -32.48 33.01 13.70
CA ARG A 204 -33.64 33.25 12.83
C ARG A 204 -33.91 34.75 12.62
N GLN A 205 -33.71 35.57 13.64
CA GLN A 205 -33.82 37.02 13.50
C GLN A 205 -32.72 37.61 12.60
N GLU A 206 -31.49 37.12 12.70
CA GLU A 206 -30.38 37.57 11.82
C GLU A 206 -30.65 37.20 10.36
N TRP A 207 -31.13 35.98 10.10
CA TRP A 207 -31.51 35.52 8.75
C TRP A 207 -32.71 36.27 8.19
N ASN A 208 -33.76 36.50 8.98
CA ASN A 208 -34.89 37.36 8.56
C ASN A 208 -34.42 38.77 8.23
N MET A 209 -33.44 39.30 8.96
CA MET A 209 -32.89 40.62 8.72
C MET A 209 -31.96 40.66 7.48
N MET A 210 -31.28 39.54 7.14
CA MET A 210 -30.49 39.40 5.91
C MET A 210 -31.35 39.10 4.67
N ALA A 211 -32.58 38.63 4.86
CA ALA A 211 -33.55 38.42 3.79
C ALA A 211 -34.12 39.72 3.21
N PHE A 212 -33.99 40.85 3.94
CA PHE A 212 -34.27 42.16 3.39
C PHE A 212 -33.11 42.64 2.51
N ASP A 213 -33.44 43.23 1.37
CA ASP A 213 -32.47 43.86 0.49
C ASP A 213 -31.69 44.97 1.22
N LYS A 214 -30.44 45.23 0.82
CA LYS A 214 -29.50 46.11 1.54
C LYS A 214 -30.06 47.49 1.90
N GLU A 215 -31.04 47.97 1.15
CA GLU A 215 -31.64 49.31 1.30
C GLU A 215 -32.81 49.37 2.30
N LEU A 216 -33.34 48.22 2.75
CA LEU A 216 -34.55 48.15 3.60
C LEU A 216 -34.29 47.63 5.03
N ARG A 217 -33.02 47.49 5.42
CA ARG A 217 -32.63 47.00 6.74
C ARG A 217 -32.61 48.15 7.77
N PRO A 218 -33.27 48.03 8.95
CA PRO A 218 -33.22 49.08 9.97
C PRO A 218 -31.80 49.30 10.51
N ASP A 219 -31.24 50.48 10.24
CA ASP A 219 -29.87 50.85 10.65
C ASP A 219 -29.85 51.10 12.17
N HIS A 220 -29.15 50.26 12.95
CA HIS A 220 -28.94 50.51 14.39
C HIS A 220 -27.80 51.51 14.60
N ARG A 221 -27.97 52.74 14.13
CA ARG A 221 -27.18 53.87 14.61
C ARG A 221 -27.78 54.35 15.93
N HIS A 222 -27.19 53.91 17.03
CA HIS A 222 -27.42 54.56 18.32
C HIS A 222 -26.88 56.00 18.28
N PRO A 223 -27.66 57.01 18.72
CA PRO A 223 -27.21 58.39 18.83
C PRO A 223 -26.77 58.67 20.28
N HIS A 224 -25.54 59.13 20.51
CA HIS A 224 -25.23 59.96 21.69
C HIS A 224 -24.05 60.92 21.42
N SER A 225 -24.44 62.18 21.22
CA SER A 225 -23.83 63.46 21.60
C SER A 225 -22.34 63.59 22.01
N LEU A 226 -21.72 64.60 21.40
CA LEU A 226 -20.47 65.33 21.69
C LEU A 226 -20.25 65.76 23.17
N ARG A 227 -19.03 65.56 23.73
CA ARG A 227 -18.04 66.61 24.09
C ARG A 227 -16.88 66.10 24.99
N ARG A 228 -15.66 66.50 24.60
CA ARG A 228 -14.54 67.03 25.41
C ARG A 228 -13.78 66.10 26.40
N GLY A 229 -12.50 65.89 26.10
CA GLY A 229 -11.43 66.15 27.09
C GLY A 229 -10.40 65.05 27.36
N ALA A 230 -9.15 65.35 26.98
CA ALA A 230 -7.88 64.93 27.57
C ALA A 230 -7.38 63.47 27.38
N SER A 231 -6.15 63.39 26.80
CA SER A 231 -4.93 62.69 27.25
C SER A 231 -5.06 61.23 27.72
N SER A 232 -4.18 60.27 27.47
CA SER A 232 -2.73 60.23 27.27
C SER A 232 -2.42 58.75 26.94
N GLU A 233 -1.33 58.49 26.21
CA GLU A 233 -0.53 57.24 26.21
C GLU A 233 -1.25 55.90 25.90
N GLY A 234 -0.79 55.03 25.02
CA GLY A 234 0.56 54.77 24.58
C GLY A 234 0.63 53.30 24.14
N SER A 235 1.50 53.06 23.15
CA SER A 235 2.27 51.82 22.96
C SER A 235 1.62 50.49 22.50
N LEU A 236 2.07 50.09 21.30
CA LEU A 236 2.75 48.82 20.94
C LEU A 236 1.95 47.58 20.47
N SER A 237 2.05 47.41 19.13
CA SER A 237 2.20 46.22 18.25
C SER A 237 2.89 44.95 18.83
N PRO A 238 3.06 43.83 18.06
CA PRO A 238 2.07 42.80 17.73
C PRO A 238 2.60 41.35 18.01
N ASP A 239 1.88 40.35 17.49
CA ASP A 239 2.37 39.03 17.03
C ASP A 239 2.24 37.79 17.92
N GLY A 240 2.01 36.63 17.27
CA GLY A 240 2.01 35.32 17.93
C GLY A 240 1.17 34.22 17.29
N ARG A 241 1.31 33.96 15.98
CA ARG A 241 0.85 32.71 15.36
C ARG A 241 1.78 31.58 15.77
N HIS A 242 1.27 30.49 16.35
CA HIS A 242 1.98 29.20 16.38
C HIS A 242 1.06 28.05 15.93
N VAL A 243 1.50 27.44 14.83
CA VAL A 243 1.03 26.22 14.21
C VAL A 243 1.85 25.09 14.85
N PHE A 244 1.21 24.04 15.39
CA PHE A 244 1.93 22.82 15.77
C PHE A 244 1.57 21.68 14.84
N SER A 245 2.61 21.24 14.14
CA SER A 245 2.67 20.03 13.34
C SER A 245 3.04 18.83 14.23
N ILE A 246 2.81 17.67 13.63
CA ILE A 246 2.85 16.29 14.11
C ILE A 246 4.20 15.86 14.71
N LEU A 247 4.12 14.99 15.74
CA LEU A 247 4.80 13.70 15.80
C LEU A 247 3.80 12.65 16.32
#